data_AF-A0A150T654-F1
#
_entry.id   AF-A0A150T654-F1
#
_cell.length_a   1.000
_cell.length_b   1.000
_cell.length_c   1.000
_cell.angle_alpha   90.00
_cell.angle_beta   90.00
_cell.angle_gamma   90.00
#
_symmetry.space_group_name_H-M   'P 1'
#
loop_
_entity.id
_entity.type
_entity.pdbx_description
1 polymer ?
#
loop_
_entity_poly.entity_id
_entity_poly.type
_entity_poly.pdbx_seq_one_letter_code
_entity_poly.pdbx_strand_id
1 'polypeptide(L)'
;MATKVNCLPFTMPSMPRLGLDDLEDRFRRLSLLIYDTSVPGATLEKEVYPYLAPGIEFVGPWRRVRGVETYQVDLSGARGGPRFDLDVSQLSVRLCAPRDAGRAVVDGTLYLRLFPRCAYPMRVILTYEFDLIDGGESFRITRHEEIWRVADILRNVPFIGRSYDVFRSCSGYLFTGAVLLSRALAGRPASPEAARDAPGARNAHGRPA
;
A
#
# COMPACT_ATOMS: atom_id res chain seq x y z
N MET A 1 -9.97 34.03 53.55
CA MET A 1 -8.73 33.62 52.86
C MET A 1 -9.11 32.98 51.54
N ALA A 2 -8.85 33.64 50.41
CA ALA A 2 -9.18 33.12 49.09
C ALA A 2 -7.94 32.48 48.46
N THR A 3 -8.01 31.18 48.19
CA THR A 3 -6.92 30.40 47.59
C THR A 3 -6.79 30.75 46.12
N LYS A 4 -5.70 31.43 45.76
CA LYS A 4 -5.38 31.80 44.37
C LYS A 4 -4.93 30.55 43.63
N VAL A 5 -5.81 29.98 42.81
CA VAL A 5 -5.48 28.85 41.94
C VAL A 5 -4.56 29.37 40.83
N ASN A 6 -3.28 28.96 40.89
CA ASN A 6 -2.32 29.20 39.82
C ASN A 6 -2.65 28.27 38.65
N CYS A 7 -3.47 28.75 37.71
CA CYS A 7 -3.59 28.13 36.40
C CYS A 7 -2.28 28.38 35.65
N LEU A 8 -1.44 27.35 35.52
CA LEU A 8 -0.32 27.38 34.60
C LEU A 8 -0.87 27.63 33.18
N PRO A 9 -0.22 28.49 32.37
CA PRO A 9 -0.67 28.76 31.02
C PRO A 9 -0.67 27.44 30.24
N PHE A 10 -1.83 27.12 29.64
CA PHE A 10 -1.96 26.03 28.70
C PHE A 10 -1.10 26.36 27.48
N THR A 11 0.11 25.81 27.42
CA THR A 11 0.95 25.88 26.22
C THR A 11 0.28 25.04 25.16
N MET A 12 -0.46 25.69 24.24
CA MET A 12 -0.87 25.02 23.00
C MET A 12 0.41 24.55 22.30
N PRO A 13 0.59 23.25 22.04
CA PRO A 13 1.69 22.79 21.21
C PRO A 13 1.59 23.54 19.88
N SER A 14 2.64 24.28 19.53
CA SER A 14 2.70 25.06 18.30
C SER A 14 2.29 24.18 17.13
N MET A 15 1.23 24.56 16.42
CA MET A 15 0.86 23.84 15.21
C MET A 15 2.03 23.90 14.22
N PRO A 16 2.35 22.81 13.53
CA PRO A 16 3.32 22.87 12.43
C PRO A 16 2.88 23.95 11.45
N ARG A 17 3.83 24.75 10.97
CA ARG A 17 3.54 25.88 10.07
C ARG A 17 3.07 25.41 8.69
N LEU A 18 3.53 24.23 8.25
CA LEU A 18 2.99 23.53 7.10
C LEU A 18 1.57 23.04 7.39
N GLY A 19 0.61 23.55 6.60
CA GLY A 19 -0.74 23.00 6.58
C GLY A 19 -0.76 21.57 6.03
N LEU A 20 -1.83 20.81 6.34
CA LEU A 20 -2.03 19.50 5.73
C LEU A 20 -2.18 19.62 4.21
N ASP A 21 -2.94 20.61 3.74
CA ASP A 21 -3.13 20.86 2.30
C ASP A 21 -1.80 21.15 1.59
N ASP A 22 -0.91 21.93 2.21
CA ASP A 22 0.44 22.20 1.67
C ASP A 22 1.28 20.92 1.56
N LEU A 23 1.19 20.05 2.57
CA LEU A 23 1.87 18.75 2.54
C LEU A 23 1.30 17.87 1.43
N GLU A 24 -0.02 17.85 1.26
CA GLU A 24 -0.68 17.08 0.21
C GLU A 24 -0.24 17.52 -1.19
N ASP A 25 -0.19 18.82 -1.45
CA ASP A 25 0.29 19.36 -2.72
C ASP A 25 1.77 19.06 -2.95
N ARG A 26 2.60 19.17 -1.92
CA ARG A 26 4.03 18.82 -2.01
C ARG A 26 4.23 17.34 -2.29
N PHE A 27 3.53 16.43 -1.59
CA PHE A 27 3.62 15.00 -1.85
C PHE A 27 3.07 14.63 -3.23
N ARG A 28 1.98 15.25 -3.68
CA ARG A 28 1.47 15.08 -5.05
C ARG A 28 2.54 15.45 -6.07
N ARG A 29 3.16 16.62 -5.92
CA ARG A 29 4.21 17.09 -6.83
C ARG A 29 5.42 16.14 -6.81
N LEU A 30 5.88 15.74 -5.63
CA LEU A 30 7.00 14.80 -5.50
C LEU A 30 6.72 13.47 -6.20
N SER A 31 5.54 12.87 -5.99
CA SER A 31 5.17 11.62 -6.66
C SER A 31 5.13 11.78 -8.18
N LEU A 32 4.57 12.87 -8.70
CA LEU A 32 4.55 13.13 -10.15
C LEU A 32 5.98 13.28 -10.71
N LEU A 33 6.88 13.97 -10.02
CA LEU A 33 8.27 14.14 -10.46
C LEU A 33 9.07 12.83 -10.43
N ILE A 34 8.86 12.03 -9.38
CA ILE A 34 9.52 10.72 -9.21
C ILE A 34 9.06 9.76 -10.30
N TYR A 35 7.75 9.71 -10.57
CA TYR A 35 7.12 8.73 -11.45
C TYR A 35 6.80 9.25 -12.86
N ASP A 36 7.47 10.30 -13.30
CA ASP A 36 7.49 10.72 -14.70
C ASP A 36 8.92 10.67 -15.23
N THR A 37 9.17 9.73 -16.15
CA THR A 37 10.51 9.57 -16.74
C THR A 37 10.87 10.64 -17.75
N SER A 38 9.93 11.49 -18.14
CA SER A 38 10.22 12.65 -18.98
C SER A 38 10.77 13.84 -18.21
N VAL A 39 10.69 13.82 -16.88
CA VAL A 39 11.30 14.82 -16.01
C VAL A 39 12.83 14.67 -16.01
N PRO A 40 13.60 15.73 -16.31
CA PRO A 40 15.06 15.67 -16.29
C PRO A 40 15.65 15.26 -14.94
N GLY A 41 16.82 14.59 -14.95
CA GLY A 41 17.58 14.25 -13.73
C GLY A 41 17.89 15.47 -12.87
N ALA A 42 18.36 16.56 -13.49
CA ALA A 42 18.66 17.81 -12.82
C ALA A 42 17.45 18.44 -12.10
N THR A 43 16.21 18.14 -12.53
CA THR A 43 15.01 18.60 -11.83
C THR A 43 14.80 17.79 -10.54
N LEU A 44 15.06 16.48 -10.53
CA LEU A 44 15.00 15.69 -9.28
C LEU A 44 16.05 16.14 -8.27
N GLU A 45 17.27 16.43 -8.74
CA GLU A 45 18.35 16.90 -7.88
C GLU A 45 17.97 18.17 -7.14
N LYS A 46 17.22 19.06 -7.79
CA LYS A 46 16.78 20.33 -7.22
C LYS A 46 15.49 20.22 -6.42
N GLU A 47 14.54 19.40 -6.86
CA GLU A 47 13.16 19.42 -6.35
C GLU A 47 12.77 18.21 -5.51
N VAL A 48 13.49 17.09 -5.61
CA VAL A 48 13.16 15.85 -4.89
C VAL A 48 14.24 15.49 -3.88
N TYR A 49 15.51 15.48 -4.29
CA TYR A 49 16.61 15.05 -3.44
C TYR A 49 16.77 15.84 -2.13
N PRO A 50 16.48 17.16 -2.05
CA PRO A 50 16.54 17.90 -0.80
C PRO A 50 15.59 17.39 0.28
N TYR A 51 14.50 16.70 -0.11
CA TYR A 51 13.53 16.12 0.81
C TYR A 51 13.89 14.71 1.26
N LEU A 52 14.95 14.09 0.74
CA LEU A 52 15.31 12.72 1.12
C LEU A 52 16.20 12.72 2.35
N ALA A 53 15.86 11.91 3.36
CA ALA A 53 16.74 11.68 4.49
C ALA A 53 18.01 10.93 4.03
N PRO A 54 19.20 11.20 4.60
CA PRO A 54 20.43 10.50 4.21
C PRO A 54 20.33 8.97 4.34
N GLY A 55 19.60 8.51 5.36
CA GLY A 55 19.35 7.09 5.64
C GLY A 55 18.02 6.56 5.11
N ILE A 56 17.41 7.23 4.12
CA ILE A 56 16.09 6.86 3.56
C ILE A 56 16.04 5.37 3.23
N GLU A 57 14.92 4.75 3.58
CA GLU A 57 14.64 3.37 3.24
C GLU A 57 13.65 3.31 2.07
N PHE A 58 14.00 2.58 1.03
CA PHE A 58 13.10 2.28 -0.07
C PHE A 58 12.69 0.82 -0.08
N VAL A 59 11.39 0.59 -0.19
CA VAL A 59 10.78 -0.75 -0.19
C VAL A 59 9.93 -0.87 -1.45
N GLY A 60 10.43 -1.58 -2.45
CA GLY A 60 9.64 -1.96 -3.62
C GLY A 60 9.35 -3.46 -3.64
N PRO A 61 8.46 -3.92 -4.55
CA PRO A 61 8.14 -5.36 -4.66
C PRO A 61 9.34 -6.25 -4.99
N TRP A 62 10.37 -5.69 -5.62
CA TRP A 62 11.56 -6.45 -6.03
C TRP A 62 12.71 -6.39 -5.03
N ARG A 63 12.85 -5.27 -4.32
CA ARG A 63 14.01 -5.02 -3.47
C ARG A 63 13.72 -4.01 -2.38
N ARG A 64 14.46 -4.17 -1.29
CA ARG A 64 14.57 -3.18 -0.21
C ARG A 64 15.98 -2.63 -0.22
N VAL A 65 16.13 -1.31 -0.27
CA VAL A 65 17.43 -0.63 -0.26
C VAL A 65 17.42 0.50 0.77
N ARG A 66 18.60 0.91 1.22
CA ARG A 66 18.77 1.99 2.18
C ARG A 66 19.87 2.94 1.72
N GLY A 67 19.71 4.21 2.07
CA GLY A 67 20.65 5.28 1.78
C GLY A 67 20.25 6.09 0.54
N VAL A 68 20.44 7.40 0.64
CA VAL A 68 20.06 8.36 -0.41
C VAL A 68 20.76 8.07 -1.74
N GLU A 69 22.04 7.70 -1.72
CA GLU A 69 22.81 7.39 -2.93
C GLU A 69 22.21 6.21 -3.69
N THR A 70 21.91 5.11 -2.99
CA THR A 70 21.28 3.92 -3.58
C THR A 70 19.91 4.23 -4.16
N TYR A 71 19.15 5.08 -3.48
CA TYR A 71 17.84 5.54 -3.94
C TYR A 71 17.92 6.40 -5.20
N GLN A 72 18.90 7.29 -5.30
CA GLN A 72 19.16 8.08 -6.51
C GLN A 72 19.55 7.19 -7.70
N VAL A 73 20.31 6.12 -7.46
CA VAL A 73 20.64 5.12 -8.49
C VAL A 73 19.38 4.37 -8.96
N ASP A 74 18.46 4.04 -8.05
CA ASP A 74 17.18 3.41 -8.40
C ASP A 74 16.33 4.33 -9.30
N LEU A 75 16.15 5.60 -8.90
CA LEU A 75 15.39 6.59 -9.66
C LEU A 75 16.00 6.89 -11.05
N SER A 76 17.33 6.96 -11.14
CA SER A 76 18.01 7.17 -12.42
C SER A 76 17.96 5.93 -13.31
N GLY A 77 18.07 4.73 -12.75
CA GLY A 77 17.96 3.47 -13.47
C GLY A 77 16.60 3.29 -14.14
N ALA A 78 15.51 3.68 -13.46
CA ALA A 78 14.16 3.61 -14.01
C ALA A 78 13.97 4.52 -15.24
N ARG A 79 14.78 5.58 -15.36
CA ARG A 79 14.71 6.57 -16.46
C ARG A 79 15.51 6.17 -17.71
N GLY A 80 16.48 5.28 -17.58
CA GLY A 80 17.14 4.66 -18.73
C GLY A 80 16.29 3.59 -19.42
N GLY A 81 15.15 3.24 -18.82
CA GLY A 81 14.27 2.17 -19.26
C GLY A 81 12.99 2.67 -19.95
N PRO A 82 11.86 1.95 -19.81
CA PRO A 82 10.60 2.29 -20.46
C PRO A 82 10.01 3.59 -19.94
N ARG A 83 9.29 4.33 -20.80
CA ARG A 83 8.64 5.57 -20.38
C ARG A 83 7.46 5.26 -19.46
N PHE A 84 7.30 6.00 -18.38
CA PHE A 84 6.10 5.91 -17.56
C PHE A 84 5.70 7.28 -17.00
N ASP A 85 4.41 7.43 -16.75
CA ASP A 85 3.78 8.61 -16.16
C ASP A 85 2.75 8.18 -15.11
N LEU A 86 2.67 8.94 -14.01
CA LEU A 86 1.74 8.69 -12.91
C LEU A 86 0.51 9.59 -13.01
N ASP A 87 -0.66 8.99 -12.84
CA ASP A 87 -1.92 9.68 -12.60
C ASP A 87 -2.37 9.44 -11.16
N VAL A 88 -2.54 10.50 -10.38
CA VAL A 88 -2.86 10.42 -8.95
C VAL A 88 -4.38 10.48 -8.76
N SER A 89 -4.97 9.36 -8.37
CA SER A 89 -6.41 9.25 -8.09
C SER A 89 -6.76 9.83 -6.72
N GLN A 90 -5.99 9.46 -5.69
CA GLN A 90 -6.23 9.87 -4.32
C GLN A 90 -4.90 10.11 -3.60
N LEU A 91 -4.92 11.05 -2.67
CA LEU A 91 -3.80 11.33 -1.79
C LEU A 91 -4.34 11.66 -0.41
N SER A 92 -3.65 11.18 0.63
CA SER A 92 -3.96 11.55 2.01
C SER A 92 -2.67 11.69 2.80
N VAL A 93 -2.54 12.81 3.53
CA VAL A 93 -1.47 13.01 4.49
C VAL A 93 -2.02 12.96 5.90
N ARG A 94 -1.32 12.25 6.79
CA ARG A 94 -1.63 12.19 8.21
C ARG A 94 -0.39 12.46 9.03
N LEU A 95 -0.51 13.32 10.02
CA LEU A 95 0.52 13.50 11.04
C LEU A 95 0.31 12.49 12.17
N CYS A 96 1.40 11.88 12.62
CA CYS A 96 1.42 11.02 13.79
C CYS A 96 1.40 11.88 15.08
N ALA A 97 1.19 11.23 16.23
CA ALA A 97 1.38 11.86 17.53
C ALA A 97 2.65 11.27 18.17
N PRO A 98 3.64 12.08 18.58
CA PRO A 98 3.76 13.54 18.46
C PRO A 98 3.79 14.05 17.00
N ARG A 99 3.39 15.31 16.77
CA ARG A 99 3.24 15.93 15.42
C ARG A 99 4.58 16.26 14.75
N ASP A 100 5.61 15.47 14.98
CA ASP A 100 6.94 15.59 14.40
C ASP A 100 7.16 14.61 13.25
N ALA A 101 6.29 13.61 13.09
CA ALA A 101 6.32 12.67 11.98
C ALA A 101 4.96 12.56 11.29
N GLY A 102 4.96 12.04 10.08
CA GLY A 102 3.75 11.82 9.30
C GLY A 102 3.91 10.73 8.25
N ARG A 103 2.76 10.40 7.67
CA ARG A 103 2.63 9.43 6.59
C ARG A 103 1.78 10.02 5.48
N ALA A 104 2.31 10.02 4.27
CA ALA A 104 1.57 10.32 3.06
C ALA A 104 1.28 9.01 2.32
N VAL A 105 0.04 8.83 1.87
CA VAL A 105 -0.36 7.70 1.04
C VAL A 105 -0.93 8.25 -0.25
N VAL A 106 -0.38 7.80 -1.37
CA VAL A 106 -0.79 8.17 -2.73
C VAL A 106 -1.28 6.92 -3.43
N ASP A 107 -2.52 6.94 -3.91
CA ASP A 107 -3.09 5.89 -4.75
C ASP A 107 -3.25 6.44 -6.16
N GLY A 108 -2.70 5.72 -7.13
CA GLY A 108 -2.65 6.18 -8.50
C GLY A 108 -2.51 5.06 -9.51
N THR A 109 -2.46 5.47 -10.77
CA THR A 109 -2.22 4.59 -11.91
C THR A 109 -0.93 5.01 -12.58
N LEU A 110 0.04 4.10 -12.63
CA LEU A 110 1.26 4.25 -13.40
C LEU A 110 1.01 3.72 -14.82
N TYR A 111 1.19 4.56 -15.82
CA TYR A 111 1.05 4.20 -17.22
C TYR A 111 2.40 3.82 -17.80
N LEU A 112 2.67 2.53 -17.95
CA LEU A 112 3.90 2.04 -18.55
C LEU A 112 3.81 2.05 -20.08
N ARG A 113 4.59 2.90 -20.73
CA ARG A 113 4.67 3.03 -22.19
C ARG A 113 5.90 2.29 -22.72
N LEU A 114 5.71 1.01 -23.01
CA LEU A 114 6.72 0.19 -23.69
C LEU A 114 6.82 0.52 -25.19
N PHE A 115 5.72 0.98 -25.78
CA PHE A 115 5.65 1.42 -27.18
C PHE A 115 4.91 2.76 -27.27
N PRO A 116 5.18 3.60 -28.30
CA PRO A 116 4.60 4.95 -28.40
C PRO A 116 3.06 5.00 -28.39
N ARG A 117 2.41 3.90 -28.78
CA ARG A 117 0.95 3.79 -28.93
C ARG A 117 0.27 2.91 -27.89
N CYS A 118 1.02 2.28 -26.98
CA CYS A 118 0.47 1.37 -25.99
C CYS A 118 0.96 1.76 -24.60
N ALA A 119 0.03 2.29 -23.80
CA ALA A 119 0.22 2.53 -22.38
C ALA A 119 -0.45 1.38 -21.60
N TYR A 120 0.30 0.76 -20.70
CA TYR A 120 -0.19 -0.31 -19.85
C TYR A 120 -0.44 0.24 -18.45
N PRO A 121 -1.71 0.40 -18.04
CA PRO A 121 -2.03 0.94 -16.73
C PRO A 121 -1.71 -0.09 -15.65
N MET A 122 -1.04 0.35 -14.60
CA MET A 122 -0.73 -0.42 -13.40
C MET A 122 -1.14 0.38 -12.18
N ARG A 123 -2.02 -0.17 -11.35
CA ARG A 123 -2.36 0.49 -10.09
C ARG A 123 -1.16 0.44 -9.14
N VAL A 124 -0.86 1.57 -8.54
CA VAL A 124 0.23 1.72 -7.58
C VAL A 124 -0.26 2.44 -6.33
N ILE A 125 0.19 1.96 -5.18
CA ILE A 125 0.06 2.66 -3.91
C ILE A 125 1.47 3.03 -3.45
N LEU A 126 1.70 4.32 -3.29
CA LEU A 126 2.96 4.88 -2.83
C LEU A 126 2.76 5.37 -1.40
N THR A 127 3.64 4.95 -0.51
CA THR A 127 3.64 5.40 0.87
C THR A 127 4.93 6.14 1.16
N TYR A 128 4.83 7.32 1.74
CA TYR A 128 5.96 8.07 2.27
C TYR A 128 5.82 8.21 3.77
N GLU A 129 6.84 7.81 4.52
CA GLU A 129 6.99 8.20 5.92
C GLU A 129 8.00 9.35 5.96
N PHE A 130 7.67 10.38 6.75
CA PHE A 130 8.46 11.60 6.80
C PHE A 130 8.49 12.19 8.20
N ASP A 131 9.57 12.91 8.48
CA ASP A 131 9.72 13.72 9.67
C ASP A 131 9.63 15.20 9.30
N LEU A 132 8.94 15.98 10.11
CA LEU A 132 8.92 17.44 10.01
C LEU A 132 10.23 18.00 10.57
N ILE A 133 10.83 18.93 9.84
CA ILE A 133 12.07 19.61 10.22
C ILE A 133 11.84 21.12 10.29
N ASP A 134 12.83 21.85 10.82
CA ASP A 134 12.81 23.32 10.90
C ASP A 134 11.55 23.86 11.58
N GLY A 135 11.12 23.21 12.68
CA GLY A 135 9.89 23.59 13.39
C GLY A 135 8.60 23.35 12.61
N GLY A 136 8.63 22.48 11.60
CA GLY A 136 7.48 22.16 10.75
C GLY A 136 7.33 23.07 9.52
N GLU A 137 8.42 23.69 9.06
CA GLU A 137 8.45 24.46 7.80
C GLU A 137 8.86 23.61 6.59
N SER A 138 9.53 22.49 6.84
CA SER A 138 9.92 21.51 5.82
C SER A 138 9.79 20.09 6.36
N PHE A 139 10.07 19.10 5.51
CA PHE A 139 10.05 17.69 5.89
C PHE A 139 11.20 16.93 5.24
N ARG A 140 11.51 15.76 5.82
CA ARG A 140 12.40 14.76 5.24
C ARG A 140 11.72 13.42 5.15
N ILE A 141 11.72 12.82 3.98
CA ILE A 141 11.22 11.48 3.70
C ILE A 141 12.25 10.49 4.25
N THR A 142 11.83 9.72 5.24
CA THR A 142 12.63 8.68 5.90
C THR A 142 12.38 7.31 5.32
N ARG A 143 11.18 7.08 4.76
CA ARG A 143 10.84 5.84 4.07
C ARG A 143 9.94 6.10 2.87
N HIS A 144 10.18 5.37 1.80
CA HIS A 144 9.33 5.33 0.61
C HIS A 144 9.03 3.87 0.26
N GLU A 145 7.75 3.51 0.22
CA GLU A 145 7.30 2.17 -0.08
C GLU A 145 6.37 2.16 -1.28
N GLU A 146 6.63 1.25 -2.21
CA GLU A 146 5.85 1.00 -3.41
C GLU A 146 5.10 -0.32 -3.30
N ILE A 147 3.81 -0.26 -3.56
CA ILE A 147 2.96 -1.44 -3.65
C ILE A 147 2.28 -1.43 -5.01
N TRP A 148 2.64 -2.40 -5.83
CA TRP A 148 2.02 -2.64 -7.14
C TRP A 148 2.09 -4.14 -7.47
N ARG A 149 1.28 -4.58 -8.43
CA ARG A 149 1.18 -6.00 -8.81
C ARG A 149 1.71 -6.23 -10.21
N VAL A 150 2.75 -7.07 -10.32
CA VAL A 150 3.28 -7.57 -11.60
C VAL A 150 2.19 -8.20 -12.47
N ALA A 151 1.19 -8.83 -11.84
CA ALA A 151 0.04 -9.40 -12.55
C ALA A 151 -0.72 -8.40 -13.42
N ASP A 152 -0.73 -7.11 -13.06
CA ASP A 152 -1.37 -6.05 -13.85
C ASP A 152 -0.56 -5.73 -15.11
N ILE A 153 0.77 -5.87 -15.06
CA ILE A 153 1.63 -5.77 -16.25
C ILE A 153 1.37 -6.98 -17.17
N LEU A 154 1.39 -8.20 -16.63
CA LEU A 154 1.22 -9.45 -17.40
C LEU A 154 -0.16 -9.55 -18.08
N ARG A 155 -1.23 -9.07 -17.41
CA ARG A 155 -2.59 -9.01 -17.99
C ARG A 155 -2.68 -8.11 -19.22
N ASN A 156 -1.85 -7.08 -19.25
CA ASN A 156 -1.91 -6.05 -20.27
C ASN A 156 -0.98 -6.34 -21.46
N VAL A 157 -0.04 -7.29 -21.35
CA VAL A 157 0.78 -7.74 -22.47
C VAL A 157 -0.05 -8.67 -23.39
N PRO A 158 -0.18 -8.37 -24.70
CA PRO A 158 -0.91 -9.22 -25.64
C PRO A 158 -0.35 -10.65 -25.64
N PHE A 159 -1.24 -11.64 -25.77
CA PHE A 159 -1.01 -13.09 -25.63
C PHE A 159 -0.75 -13.61 -24.20
N ILE A 160 -0.02 -12.89 -23.34
CA ILE A 160 0.25 -13.30 -21.95
C ILE A 160 -0.97 -13.06 -21.04
N GLY A 161 -1.69 -11.94 -21.23
CA GLY A 161 -2.91 -11.67 -20.48
C GLY A 161 -4.03 -12.68 -20.78
N ARG A 162 -4.14 -13.09 -22.05
CA ARG A 162 -5.11 -14.12 -22.48
C ARG A 162 -4.82 -15.47 -21.83
N SER A 163 -3.56 -15.90 -21.77
CA SER A 163 -3.20 -17.16 -21.11
C SER A 163 -3.36 -17.09 -19.59
N TYR A 164 -3.09 -15.93 -18.96
CA TYR A 164 -3.34 -15.72 -17.54
C TYR A 164 -4.84 -15.75 -17.18
N ASP A 165 -5.70 -15.12 -17.98
CA ASP A 165 -7.15 -15.12 -17.72
C ASP A 165 -7.77 -16.51 -17.99
N VAL A 166 -7.25 -17.25 -18.97
CA VAL A 166 -7.61 -18.67 -19.18
C VAL A 166 -7.13 -19.52 -18.00
N PHE A 167 -5.89 -19.36 -17.53
CA PHE A 167 -5.39 -20.06 -16.34
C PHE A 167 -6.19 -19.70 -15.07
N ARG A 168 -6.56 -18.44 -14.89
CA ARG A 168 -7.38 -17.98 -13.75
C ARG A 168 -8.79 -18.56 -13.82
N SER A 169 -9.39 -18.61 -15.01
CA SER A 169 -10.70 -19.24 -15.21
C SER A 169 -10.64 -20.75 -14.95
N CYS A 170 -9.64 -21.44 -15.50
CA CYS A 170 -9.43 -22.87 -15.29
C CYS A 170 -9.08 -23.23 -13.83
N SER A 171 -8.31 -22.39 -13.14
CA SER A 171 -7.96 -22.62 -11.72
C SER A 171 -9.17 -22.46 -10.81
N GLY A 172 -10.12 -21.58 -11.14
CA GLY A 172 -11.42 -21.51 -10.46
C GLY A 172 -12.22 -22.81 -10.56
N TYR A 173 -12.24 -23.44 -11.75
CA TYR A 173 -12.89 -24.74 -11.95
C TYR A 173 -12.15 -25.89 -11.26
N LEU A 174 -10.81 -25.89 -11.27
CA LEU A 174 -10.00 -26.88 -10.55
C LEU A 174 -10.19 -26.77 -9.04
N PHE A 175 -10.22 -25.56 -8.49
CA PHE A 175 -10.45 -25.33 -7.07
C PHE A 175 -11.87 -25.74 -6.66
N THR A 176 -12.86 -25.38 -7.47
CA THR A 176 -14.26 -25.80 -7.25
C THR A 176 -14.40 -27.32 -7.35
N GLY A 177 -13.75 -27.94 -8.33
CA GLY A 177 -13.70 -29.39 -8.49
C GLY A 177 -13.02 -30.08 -7.31
N ALA A 178 -11.91 -29.54 -6.80
CA ALA A 178 -11.22 -30.05 -5.62
C ALA A 178 -12.09 -29.95 -4.36
N VAL A 179 -12.85 -28.85 -4.19
CA VAL A 179 -13.80 -28.69 -3.08
C VAL A 179 -14.98 -29.65 -3.22
N LEU A 180 -15.53 -29.84 -4.41
CA LEU A 180 -16.62 -30.80 -4.63
C LEU A 180 -16.15 -32.24 -4.42
N LEU A 181 -14.94 -32.56 -4.86
CA LEU A 181 -14.30 -33.85 -4.63
C LEU A 181 -14.00 -34.06 -3.14
N SER A 182 -13.51 -33.05 -2.43
CA SER A 182 -13.30 -33.15 -0.98
C SER A 182 -14.62 -33.33 -0.23
N ARG A 183 -15.71 -32.68 -0.67
CA ARG A 183 -17.05 -32.87 -0.09
C ARG A 183 -17.64 -34.25 -0.41
N ALA A 184 -17.35 -34.81 -1.59
CA ALA A 184 -17.74 -36.16 -1.95
C ALA A 184 -16.94 -37.22 -1.15
N LEU A 185 -15.64 -36.98 -0.95
CA LEU A 185 -14.74 -37.86 -0.20
C LEU A 185 -14.87 -37.73 1.32
N ALA A 186 -15.27 -36.56 1.83
CA ALA A 186 -15.51 -36.34 3.26
C ALA A 186 -16.78 -37.03 3.79
N GLY A 187 -17.58 -37.64 2.91
CA GLY A 187 -18.83 -38.30 3.28
C GLY A 187 -19.89 -37.32 3.78
N ARG A 188 -21.17 -37.70 3.65
CA ARG A 188 -22.26 -36.96 4.30
C ARG A 188 -21.99 -36.91 5.81
N PRO A 189 -22.18 -35.77 6.51
CA PRO A 189 -22.26 -35.82 7.96
C PRO A 189 -23.36 -36.81 8.33
N ALA A 190 -23.05 -37.71 9.27
CA ALA A 190 -23.97 -38.72 9.74
C ALA A 190 -25.33 -38.08 10.07
N SER A 191 -26.40 -38.64 9.52
CA SER A 191 -27.77 -38.22 9.83
C SER A 191 -27.94 -38.24 11.36
N PRO A 192 -28.59 -37.23 11.97
CA PRO A 192 -28.81 -37.17 13.41
C PRO A 192 -29.64 -38.35 13.97
N GLU A 193 -30.20 -39.22 13.11
CA GLU A 193 -30.82 -40.48 13.52
C GLU A 193 -29.82 -41.55 14.00
N ALA A 194 -28.59 -41.57 13.49
CA ALA A 194 -27.58 -42.56 13.92
C ALA A 194 -27.06 -42.31 15.35
N ALA A 195 -27.29 -41.11 15.91
CA ALA A 195 -26.94 -40.79 17.30
C ALA A 195 -28.02 -41.21 18.31
N ARG A 196 -29.21 -41.68 17.86
CA ARG A 196 -30.30 -42.14 18.75
C ARG A 196 -30.29 -43.64 19.04
N ASP A 197 -29.59 -44.44 18.23
CA ASP A 197 -29.51 -45.90 18.38
C ASP A 197 -28.16 -46.41 18.91
N ALA A 198 -27.40 -45.55 19.60
CA ALA A 198 -26.28 -46.03 20.42
C ALA A 198 -26.85 -46.86 21.60
N PRO A 199 -26.45 -48.14 21.76
CA PRO A 199 -26.91 -48.98 22.85
C PRO A 199 -26.21 -48.53 24.15
N GLY A 200 -26.81 -47.54 24.82
CA GLY A 200 -26.26 -46.99 26.06
C GLY A 200 -27.07 -45.84 26.68
N ALA A 201 -28.02 -45.24 25.95
CA ALA A 201 -28.80 -44.09 26.44
C ALA A 201 -30.25 -44.42 26.84
N ARG A 202 -30.54 -45.67 27.23
CA ARG A 202 -31.80 -46.01 27.91
C ARG A 202 -31.50 -46.36 29.36
N ASN A 203 -31.48 -45.36 30.22
CA ASN A 203 -32.00 -45.42 31.60
C ASN A 203 -31.87 -44.05 32.25
N ALA A 204 -32.92 -43.24 32.11
CA ALA A 204 -33.47 -42.38 33.16
C ALA A 204 -34.44 -41.38 32.51
N HIS A 205 -35.67 -41.82 32.24
CA HIS A 205 -36.89 -41.02 32.40
C HIS A 205 -38.11 -41.89 32.02
N GLY A 206 -38.56 -42.69 32.98
CA GLY A 206 -39.92 -43.20 33.03
C GLY A 206 -40.75 -42.26 33.90
N ARG A 207 -41.79 -41.69 33.32
CA ARG A 207 -42.59 -40.53 33.74
C ARG A 207 -43.73 -40.94 34.74
N PRO A 208 -44.62 -40.01 35.15
CA PRO A 208 -45.22 -39.94 36.48
C PRO A 208 -46.46 -40.82 36.67
N ALA A 209 -46.71 -41.17 37.94
CA ALA A 209 -48.00 -41.14 38.63
C ALA A 209 -47.71 -41.00 40.13
#